data_AF-A0A812VIJ3-F1
#
_entry.id   AF-A0A812VIJ3-F1
#
_cell.length_a   1.000
_cell.length_b   1.000
_cell.length_c   1.000
_cell.angle_alpha   90.00
_cell.angle_beta   90.00
_cell.angle_gamma   90.00
#
_symmetry.space_group_name_H-M   'P 1'
#
loop_
_entity.id
_entity.type
_entity.pdbx_description
1 polymer ?
#
loop_
_entity_poly.entity_id
_entity_poly.type
_entity_poly.pdbx_seq_one_letter_code
_entity_poly.pdbx_strand_id
1 'polypeptide(L)'
;VEVVHKLTEEAGTAFGRIEEDLRKQSRQYLSARFGFLVEELQSADMLPAIVFHDSRVGCEGLAMALGNYLREKVEKYRRDEKIQLKIEALVKQQCQTPEPEGHVGKDGVLILKPEEFDDLQEKKRLDAAISLLQMIPRQFTVTPPGRTQLTNSELEEEFDEKRHPFDPGHPLHSLLLHSIGVHHAGLPAVYRQVVERVVVSTSTLALGINMPSKTSVFAGAGRAGRRGFDLRGHIVFFGLPGKKVQRLLVGELPRIEGSVPMTASLTLRLLMKAQVLPQAEDSVARAVGRLTSCPFFCPSPSIPFQQAHLFQFFVRHLFAEGFLGPAVTDYAGFVAHVWWVEPGNFALVSLLQERGILTELCQGPPMALPVRGAPQEEAQVLGGRAASSA
;
A
#
# COMPACT_ATOMS: atom_id res chain seq x y z
N VAL A 1 23.49 -31.13 -30.48
CA VAL A 1 23.78 -29.72 -30.82
C VAL A 1 22.60 -29.08 -31.56
N GLU A 2 22.08 -29.67 -32.64
CA GLU A 2 20.88 -29.15 -33.35
C GLU A 2 19.62 -29.01 -32.50
N VAL A 3 19.34 -29.98 -31.60
CA VAL A 3 18.15 -29.93 -30.72
C VAL A 3 18.25 -28.77 -29.72
N VAL A 4 19.45 -28.54 -29.17
CA VAL A 4 19.70 -27.40 -28.30
C VAL A 4 19.57 -26.10 -29.08
N HIS A 5 20.10 -26.04 -30.31
CA HIS A 5 20.02 -24.87 -31.17
C HIS A 5 18.55 -24.51 -31.49
N LYS A 6 17.72 -25.49 -31.86
CA LYS A 6 16.28 -25.30 -32.10
C LYS A 6 15.53 -24.83 -30.86
N LEU A 7 15.79 -25.43 -29.70
CA LEU A 7 15.18 -25.00 -28.43
C LEU A 7 15.63 -23.59 -28.02
N THR A 8 16.89 -23.22 -28.27
CA THR A 8 17.41 -21.87 -27.97
C THR A 8 16.91 -20.82 -28.96
N GLU A 9 16.62 -21.20 -30.21
CA GLU A 9 16.10 -20.30 -31.24
C GLU A 9 14.62 -19.97 -31.02
N GLU A 10 13.81 -20.99 -30.65
CA GLU A 10 12.43 -20.80 -30.21
C GLU A 10 12.36 -19.98 -28.91
N ALA A 11 13.24 -20.27 -27.94
CA ALA A 11 13.35 -19.44 -26.74
C ALA A 11 13.78 -18.00 -27.09
N GLY A 12 14.76 -17.82 -27.97
CA GLY A 12 15.26 -16.51 -28.40
C GLY A 12 14.20 -15.66 -29.09
N THR A 13 13.39 -16.27 -29.97
CA THR A 13 12.26 -15.58 -30.62
C THR A 13 11.15 -15.24 -29.63
N ALA A 14 10.86 -16.11 -28.66
CA ALA A 14 9.91 -15.82 -27.58
C ALA A 14 10.40 -14.66 -26.69
N PHE A 15 11.68 -14.66 -26.28
CA PHE A 15 12.28 -13.56 -25.54
C PHE A 15 12.28 -12.24 -26.34
N GLY A 16 12.53 -12.30 -27.65
CA GLY A 16 12.47 -11.12 -28.53
C GLY A 16 11.08 -10.49 -28.58
N ARG A 17 10.03 -11.31 -28.72
CA ARG A 17 8.62 -10.84 -28.68
C ARG A 17 8.26 -10.23 -27.32
N ILE A 18 8.67 -10.88 -26.23
CA ILE A 18 8.45 -10.37 -24.87
C ILE A 18 9.16 -9.01 -24.68
N GLU A 19 10.38 -8.84 -25.19
CA GLU A 19 11.06 -7.54 -25.13
C GLU A 19 10.34 -6.44 -25.91
N GLU A 20 9.79 -6.75 -27.09
CA GLU A 20 9.01 -5.78 -27.87
C GLU A 20 7.70 -5.39 -27.19
N ASP A 21 6.97 -6.36 -26.65
CA ASP A 21 5.72 -6.14 -25.91
C ASP A 21 5.95 -5.30 -24.65
N LEU A 22 7.05 -5.57 -23.94
CA LEU A 22 7.45 -4.80 -22.75
C LEU A 22 7.82 -3.35 -23.08
N ARG A 23 8.38 -3.08 -24.27
CA ARG A 23 8.72 -1.71 -24.69
C ARG A 23 7.48 -0.88 -25.03
N LYS A 24 6.44 -1.50 -25.58
CA LYS A 24 5.25 -0.80 -26.09
C LYS A 24 4.14 -0.65 -25.04
N GLN A 25 3.88 -1.69 -24.23
CA GLN A 25 2.69 -1.73 -23.34
C GLN A 25 2.95 -2.50 -22.03
N SER A 26 3.99 -2.12 -21.28
CA SER A 26 4.42 -2.79 -20.04
C SER A 26 3.27 -3.04 -19.04
N ARG A 27 2.37 -2.08 -18.84
CA ARG A 27 1.23 -2.24 -17.91
C ARG A 27 0.21 -3.27 -18.39
N GLN A 28 -0.16 -3.25 -19.67
CA GLN A 28 -1.14 -4.19 -20.21
C GLN A 28 -0.58 -5.61 -20.24
N TYR A 29 0.71 -5.75 -20.56
CA TYR A 29 1.41 -7.03 -20.48
C TYR A 29 1.34 -7.62 -19.06
N LEU A 30 1.68 -6.82 -18.03
CA LEU A 30 1.65 -7.24 -16.64
C LEU A 30 0.24 -7.71 -16.26
N SER A 31 -0.80 -6.90 -16.49
CA SER A 31 -2.18 -7.25 -16.14
C SER A 31 -2.68 -8.50 -16.87
N ALA A 32 -2.35 -8.66 -18.15
CA ALA A 32 -2.83 -9.78 -18.97
C ALA A 32 -2.12 -11.10 -18.65
N ARG A 33 -0.84 -11.05 -18.25
CA ARG A 33 -0.01 -12.24 -18.04
C ARG A 33 0.13 -12.65 -16.58
N PHE A 34 -0.25 -11.79 -15.64
CA PHE A 34 -0.08 -12.06 -14.21
C PHE A 34 -0.87 -13.28 -13.73
N GLY A 35 -2.08 -13.52 -14.26
CA GLY A 35 -2.85 -14.73 -13.97
C GLY A 35 -2.08 -16.02 -14.28
N PHE A 36 -1.47 -16.10 -15.46
CA PHE A 36 -0.67 -17.27 -15.87
C PHE A 36 0.56 -17.47 -14.98
N LEU A 37 1.23 -16.39 -14.59
CA LEU A 37 2.37 -16.48 -13.68
C LEU A 37 1.98 -17.10 -12.33
N VAL A 38 0.86 -16.66 -11.75
CA VAL A 38 0.39 -17.19 -10.46
C VAL A 38 0.05 -18.67 -10.57
N GLU A 39 -0.49 -19.11 -11.70
CA GLU A 39 -0.76 -20.54 -11.96
C GLU A 39 0.50 -21.37 -12.07
N GLU A 40 1.52 -20.88 -12.78
CA GLU A 40 2.82 -21.54 -12.83
C GLU A 40 3.42 -21.68 -11.42
N LEU A 41 3.40 -20.60 -10.63
CA LEU A 41 3.86 -20.62 -9.24
C LEU A 41 3.05 -21.60 -8.37
N GLN A 42 1.74 -21.68 -8.58
CA GLN A 42 0.89 -22.63 -7.86
C GLN A 42 1.19 -24.07 -8.25
N SER A 43 1.36 -24.34 -9.56
CA SER A 43 1.68 -25.67 -10.08
C SER A 43 3.05 -26.17 -9.61
N ALA A 44 3.98 -25.25 -9.34
CA ALA A 44 5.32 -25.54 -8.85
C ALA A 44 5.44 -25.55 -7.30
N ASP A 45 4.33 -25.42 -6.56
CA ASP A 45 4.30 -25.27 -5.08
C ASP A 45 5.17 -24.10 -4.54
N MET A 46 5.25 -23.02 -5.31
CA MET A 46 6.07 -21.84 -5.04
C MET A 46 5.33 -20.74 -4.27
N LEU A 47 4.10 -20.98 -3.83
CA LEU A 47 3.30 -20.07 -3.00
C LEU A 47 3.52 -20.34 -1.49
N PRO A 48 3.42 -19.32 -0.61
CA PRO A 48 3.00 -17.94 -0.84
C PRO A 48 4.04 -17.07 -1.56
N ALA A 49 3.56 -16.09 -2.34
CA ALA A 49 4.39 -15.19 -3.13
C ALA A 49 4.10 -13.71 -2.86
N ILE A 50 5.15 -12.90 -2.70
CA ILE A 50 5.03 -11.43 -2.65
C ILE A 50 5.37 -10.85 -4.01
N VAL A 51 4.49 -10.03 -4.55
CA VAL A 51 4.63 -9.40 -5.87
C VAL A 51 4.89 -7.91 -5.66
N PHE A 52 6.11 -7.46 -5.95
CA PHE A 52 6.48 -6.07 -5.78
C PHE A 52 6.14 -5.24 -7.01
N HIS A 53 5.46 -4.11 -6.79
CA HIS A 53 5.13 -3.13 -7.83
C HIS A 53 5.39 -1.69 -7.31
N ASP A 54 5.94 -0.82 -8.16
CA ASP A 54 6.44 0.50 -7.72
C ASP A 54 5.32 1.53 -7.45
N SER A 55 4.09 1.28 -7.93
CA SER A 55 2.94 2.18 -7.80
C SER A 55 1.78 1.52 -7.05
N ARG A 56 1.10 2.29 -6.18
CA ARG A 56 -0.12 1.88 -5.44
C ARG A 56 -1.23 1.45 -6.39
N VAL A 57 -1.52 2.29 -7.38
CA VAL A 57 -2.55 2.03 -8.42
C VAL A 57 -2.23 0.75 -9.20
N GLY A 58 -0.95 0.50 -9.47
CA GLY A 58 -0.56 -0.73 -10.14
C GLY A 58 -0.65 -1.98 -9.25
N CYS A 59 -0.49 -1.83 -7.93
CA CYS A 59 -0.71 -2.94 -6.99
C CYS A 59 -2.16 -3.38 -6.99
N GLU A 60 -3.08 -2.42 -6.81
CA GLU A 60 -4.52 -2.65 -6.87
C GLU A 60 -4.94 -3.19 -8.24
N GLY A 61 -4.43 -2.59 -9.32
CA GLY A 61 -4.72 -3.01 -10.69
C GLY A 61 -4.29 -4.46 -10.99
N LEU A 62 -3.11 -4.89 -10.52
CA LEU A 62 -2.63 -6.27 -10.67
C LEU A 62 -3.48 -7.26 -9.86
N ALA A 63 -3.80 -6.92 -8.61
CA ALA A 63 -4.63 -7.77 -7.77
C ALA A 63 -6.05 -7.92 -8.34
N MET A 64 -6.62 -6.83 -8.84
CA MET A 64 -7.92 -6.83 -9.53
C MET A 64 -7.87 -7.64 -10.83
N ALA A 65 -6.79 -7.53 -11.61
CA ALA A 65 -6.62 -8.33 -12.83
C ALA A 65 -6.56 -9.82 -12.51
N LEU A 66 -5.85 -10.22 -11.44
CA LEU A 66 -5.81 -11.61 -10.97
C LEU A 66 -7.18 -12.08 -10.50
N GLY A 67 -7.89 -11.28 -9.71
CA GLY A 67 -9.24 -11.61 -9.25
C GLY A 67 -10.24 -11.80 -10.39
N ASN A 68 -10.20 -10.91 -11.39
CA ASN A 68 -11.05 -11.01 -12.59
C ASN A 68 -10.69 -12.26 -13.41
N TYR A 69 -9.39 -12.56 -13.57
CA TYR A 69 -8.92 -13.75 -14.27
C TYR A 69 -9.42 -15.04 -13.61
N LEU A 70 -9.31 -15.13 -12.27
CA LEU A 70 -9.84 -16.28 -11.52
C LEU A 70 -11.35 -16.38 -11.62
N ARG A 71 -12.07 -15.25 -11.50
CA ARG A 71 -13.53 -15.22 -11.64
C ARG A 71 -13.99 -15.72 -13.01
N GLU A 72 -13.35 -15.28 -14.09
CA GLU A 72 -13.65 -15.74 -15.44
C GLU A 72 -13.42 -17.25 -15.60
N LYS A 73 -12.36 -17.79 -14.99
CA LYS A 73 -12.11 -19.24 -14.97
C LYS A 73 -13.17 -20.00 -14.18
N VAL A 74 -13.56 -19.50 -13.01
CA VAL A 74 -14.63 -20.10 -12.21
C VAL A 74 -15.94 -20.10 -12.98
N GLU A 75 -16.27 -19.01 -13.69
CA GLU A 75 -17.46 -18.96 -14.52
C GLU A 75 -17.41 -19.95 -15.68
N LYS A 76 -16.26 -20.10 -16.36
CA LYS A 76 -16.08 -21.11 -17.42
C LYS A 76 -16.26 -22.51 -16.85
N TYR A 77 -15.64 -22.81 -15.72
CA TYR A 77 -15.79 -24.09 -15.02
C TYR A 77 -17.25 -24.38 -14.60
N ARG A 78 -17.99 -23.36 -14.13
CA ARG A 78 -19.42 -23.50 -13.78
C ARG A 78 -20.31 -23.73 -15.01
N ARG A 79 -19.90 -23.25 -16.18
CA ARG A 79 -20.60 -23.47 -17.45
C ARG A 79 -20.27 -24.81 -18.11
N ASP A 80 -19.28 -25.55 -17.62
CA ASP A 80 -18.96 -26.86 -18.16
C ASP A 80 -20.12 -27.84 -17.92
N GLU A 81 -20.75 -28.30 -19.01
CA GLU A 81 -21.90 -29.20 -19.00
C GLU A 81 -21.66 -30.46 -18.15
N LYS A 82 -20.44 -30.99 -18.16
CA LYS A 82 -20.09 -32.19 -17.39
C LYS A 82 -20.24 -32.00 -15.88
N ILE A 83 -20.01 -30.79 -15.36
CA ILE A 83 -20.11 -30.50 -13.93
C ILE A 83 -21.56 -30.21 -13.58
N GLN A 84 -22.27 -29.48 -14.43
CA GLN A 84 -23.71 -29.25 -14.27
C GLN A 84 -24.48 -30.57 -14.25
N LEU A 85 -24.20 -31.49 -15.19
CA LEU A 85 -24.80 -32.82 -15.22
C LEU A 85 -24.50 -33.64 -13.96
N LYS A 86 -23.29 -33.51 -13.39
CA LYS A 86 -22.94 -34.17 -12.12
C LYS A 86 -23.69 -33.57 -10.93
N ILE A 87 -23.82 -32.26 -10.87
CA ILE A 87 -24.57 -31.58 -9.82
C ILE A 87 -26.06 -31.95 -9.92
N GLU A 88 -26.64 -31.89 -11.11
CA GLU A 88 -28.04 -32.27 -11.37
C GLU A 88 -28.31 -33.74 -11.03
N ALA A 89 -27.37 -34.64 -11.34
CA ALA A 89 -27.48 -36.05 -10.98
C ALA A 89 -27.49 -36.26 -9.46
N LEU A 90 -26.62 -35.56 -8.73
CA LEU A 90 -26.54 -35.64 -7.27
C LEU A 90 -27.75 -35.00 -6.59
N VAL A 91 -28.24 -33.87 -7.10
CA VAL A 91 -29.46 -33.21 -6.61
C VAL A 91 -30.68 -34.11 -6.86
N LYS A 92 -30.76 -34.78 -8.02
CA LYS A 92 -31.80 -35.78 -8.27
C LYS A 92 -31.74 -36.95 -7.29
N GLN A 93 -30.55 -37.47 -6.99
CA GLN A 93 -30.37 -38.52 -5.99
C GLN A 93 -30.82 -38.05 -4.60
N GLN A 94 -30.48 -36.81 -4.23
CA GLN A 94 -30.90 -36.22 -2.95
C GLN A 94 -32.42 -36.04 -2.84
N CYS A 95 -33.09 -35.62 -3.91
CA CYS A 95 -34.56 -35.51 -3.93
C CYS A 95 -35.27 -36.88 -3.94
N GLN A 96 -34.57 -37.95 -4.34
CA GLN A 96 -35.10 -39.31 -4.35
C GLN A 96 -34.93 -40.02 -3.00
N THR A 97 -33.96 -39.61 -2.18
CA THR A 97 -33.84 -40.08 -0.79
C THR A 97 -35.01 -39.56 0.06
N PRO A 98 -35.79 -40.43 0.72
CA PRO A 98 -36.96 -40.05 1.51
C PRO A 98 -36.57 -39.21 2.74
N GLU A 99 -37.47 -38.35 3.20
CA GLU A 99 -37.26 -37.61 4.45
C GLU A 99 -37.56 -38.50 5.65
N PRO A 100 -36.69 -38.52 6.68
CA PRO A 100 -36.93 -39.33 7.85
C PRO A 100 -38.07 -38.73 8.69
N GLU A 101 -39.22 -39.39 8.68
CA GLU A 101 -40.36 -39.10 9.56
C GLU A 101 -40.10 -39.67 10.96
N GLY A 102 -39.13 -39.08 11.66
CA GLY A 102 -38.78 -39.48 13.02
C GLY A 102 -39.90 -39.18 14.02
N HIS A 103 -39.97 -39.99 15.08
CA HIS A 103 -40.96 -39.79 16.14
C HIS A 103 -40.26 -39.12 17.32
N VAL A 104 -40.80 -37.99 17.80
CA VAL A 104 -40.21 -37.27 18.93
C VAL A 104 -40.54 -38.01 20.22
N GLY A 105 -39.52 -38.56 20.88
CA GLY A 105 -39.66 -39.20 22.18
C GLY A 105 -39.99 -38.17 23.28
N LYS A 106 -40.43 -38.65 24.45
CA LYS A 106 -40.82 -37.80 25.60
C LYS A 106 -39.73 -36.84 26.07
N ASP A 107 -38.48 -37.08 25.71
CA ASP A 107 -37.30 -36.29 26.08
C ASP A 107 -36.87 -35.30 24.99
N GLY A 108 -37.67 -35.13 23.92
CA GLY A 108 -37.35 -34.23 22.80
C GLY A 108 -36.32 -34.77 21.81
N VAL A 109 -35.85 -36.01 22.00
CA VAL A 109 -34.91 -36.69 21.11
C VAL A 109 -35.67 -37.37 19.96
N LEU A 110 -35.23 -37.10 18.73
CA LEU A 110 -35.73 -37.76 17.51
C LEU A 110 -35.27 -39.22 17.50
N ILE A 111 -36.23 -40.15 17.59
CA ILE A 111 -35.97 -41.58 17.47
C ILE A 111 -36.21 -41.98 16.02
N LEU A 112 -35.16 -42.46 15.37
CA LEU A 112 -35.16 -42.92 13.97
C LEU A 112 -35.06 -44.43 13.94
N LYS A 113 -35.73 -45.06 12.97
CA LYS A 113 -35.50 -46.47 12.66
C LYS A 113 -34.10 -46.62 12.01
N PRO A 114 -33.50 -47.83 12.05
CA PRO A 114 -32.20 -48.08 11.42
C PRO A 114 -32.15 -47.67 9.94
N GLU A 115 -33.23 -47.93 9.19
CA GLU A 115 -33.36 -47.56 7.77
C GLU A 115 -33.38 -46.03 7.58
N GLU A 116 -34.15 -45.30 8.40
CA GLU A 116 -34.25 -43.84 8.39
C GLU A 116 -32.92 -43.15 8.80
N PHE A 117 -32.09 -43.83 9.60
CA PHE A 117 -30.77 -43.34 10.00
C PHE A 117 -29.75 -43.46 8.86
N ASP A 118 -29.81 -44.55 8.08
CA ASP A 118 -28.96 -44.75 6.90
C ASP A 118 -29.33 -43.73 5.81
N ASP A 119 -30.62 -43.48 5.57
CA ASP A 119 -31.11 -42.45 4.64
C ASP A 119 -30.62 -41.04 5.05
N LEU A 120 -30.66 -40.71 6.35
CA LEU A 120 -30.16 -39.43 6.88
C LEU A 120 -28.63 -39.29 6.69
N GLN A 121 -27.87 -40.38 6.87
CA GLN A 121 -26.43 -40.37 6.59
C GLN A 121 -26.14 -40.21 5.11
N GLU A 122 -26.90 -40.87 4.25
CA GLU A 122 -26.74 -40.78 2.80
C GLU A 122 -27.07 -39.38 2.29
N LYS A 123 -28.16 -38.76 2.79
CA LYS A 123 -28.51 -37.37 2.49
C LYS A 123 -27.42 -36.40 2.93
N LYS A 124 -26.85 -36.57 4.13
CA LYS A 124 -25.68 -35.77 4.60
C LYS A 124 -24.44 -35.95 3.72
N ARG A 125 -24.19 -37.16 3.20
CA ARG A 125 -23.08 -37.42 2.27
C ARG A 125 -23.32 -36.76 0.92
N LEU A 126 -24.55 -36.83 0.40
CA LEU A 126 -24.97 -36.16 -0.83
C LEU A 126 -24.87 -34.63 -0.68
N ASP A 127 -25.36 -34.07 0.43
CA ASP A 127 -25.22 -32.65 0.77
C ASP A 127 -23.77 -32.19 0.82
N ALA A 128 -22.90 -32.98 1.45
CA ALA A 128 -21.46 -32.70 1.49
C ALA A 128 -20.82 -32.78 0.08
N ALA A 129 -21.22 -33.73 -0.76
CA ALA A 129 -20.72 -33.89 -2.12
C ALA A 129 -21.20 -32.76 -3.06
N ILE A 130 -22.47 -32.36 -2.96
CA ILE A 130 -23.05 -31.22 -3.69
C ILE A 130 -22.35 -29.94 -3.26
N SER A 131 -22.19 -29.73 -1.96
CA SER A 131 -21.44 -28.58 -1.42
C SER A 131 -20.01 -28.57 -1.93
N LEU A 132 -19.30 -29.70 -1.94
CA LEU A 132 -17.94 -29.82 -2.48
C LEU A 132 -17.84 -29.50 -3.98
N LEU A 133 -18.85 -29.85 -4.77
CA LEU A 133 -18.90 -29.56 -6.21
C LEU A 133 -19.32 -28.12 -6.53
N GLN A 134 -20.12 -27.50 -5.65
CA GLN A 134 -20.50 -26.09 -5.71
C GLN A 134 -19.39 -25.17 -5.18
N MET A 135 -18.57 -25.67 -4.26
CA MET A 135 -17.38 -24.97 -3.78
C MET A 135 -16.39 -24.77 -4.92
N ILE A 136 -15.79 -23.58 -4.96
CA ILE A 136 -14.79 -23.23 -5.96
C ILE A 136 -13.60 -24.19 -5.81
N PRO A 137 -13.26 -24.98 -6.86
CA PRO A 137 -12.13 -25.90 -6.78
C PRO A 137 -10.86 -25.17 -6.35
N ARG A 138 -10.03 -25.84 -5.54
CA ARG A 138 -8.73 -25.31 -5.06
C ARG A 138 -7.81 -24.83 -6.18
N GLN A 139 -8.04 -25.29 -7.40
CA GLN A 139 -7.33 -24.91 -8.62
C GLN A 139 -7.60 -23.44 -9.03
N PHE A 140 -8.71 -22.87 -8.57
CA PHE A 140 -9.12 -21.49 -8.85
C PHE A 140 -9.00 -20.58 -7.63
N THR A 141 -8.45 -21.09 -6.52
CA THR A 141 -8.07 -20.27 -5.37
C THR A 141 -6.57 -20.38 -5.13
N VAL A 142 -5.96 -19.27 -4.70
CA VAL A 142 -4.50 -19.19 -4.53
C VAL A 142 -4.08 -19.75 -3.17
N THR A 143 -4.73 -20.84 -2.75
CA THR A 143 -4.62 -21.44 -1.42
C THR A 143 -3.54 -22.52 -1.44
N PRO A 144 -2.53 -22.46 -0.55
CA PRO A 144 -1.49 -23.48 -0.49
C PRO A 144 -2.04 -24.85 -0.04
N PRO A 145 -1.37 -25.97 -0.40
CA PRO A 145 -1.77 -27.30 0.02
C PRO A 145 -1.77 -27.40 1.56
N GLY A 146 -2.90 -27.84 2.14
CA GLY A 146 -3.04 -28.07 3.59
C GLY A 146 -3.72 -26.95 4.39
N ARG A 147 -4.13 -25.84 3.76
CA ARG A 147 -4.88 -24.75 4.42
C ARG A 147 -6.27 -24.57 3.80
N THR A 148 -7.24 -24.15 4.61
CA THR A 148 -8.60 -23.83 4.16
C THR A 148 -8.66 -22.45 3.48
N GLN A 149 -9.66 -22.29 2.61
CA GLN A 149 -10.06 -20.98 2.08
C GLN A 149 -10.64 -20.15 3.24
N LEU A 150 -10.33 -18.85 3.28
CA LEU A 150 -10.94 -17.97 4.28
C LEU A 150 -12.43 -17.82 3.97
N THR A 151 -13.24 -17.92 5.02
CA THR A 151 -14.69 -17.66 4.95
C THR A 151 -15.01 -16.21 5.30
N ASN A 152 -16.21 -15.75 4.92
CA ASN A 152 -16.68 -14.42 5.32
C ASN A 152 -16.68 -14.24 6.84
N SER A 153 -17.10 -15.28 7.58
CA SER A 153 -17.17 -15.24 9.03
C SER A 153 -15.80 -15.11 9.70
N GLU A 154 -14.77 -15.79 9.19
CA GLU A 154 -13.39 -15.63 9.69
C GLU A 154 -12.85 -14.22 9.42
N LEU A 155 -13.17 -13.63 8.25
CA LEU A 155 -12.78 -12.25 7.95
C LEU A 155 -13.57 -11.23 8.78
N GLU A 156 -14.84 -11.47 9.05
CA GLU A 156 -15.65 -10.62 9.93
C GLU A 156 -15.10 -10.59 11.36
N GLU A 157 -14.54 -11.71 11.86
CA GLU A 157 -13.86 -11.77 13.17
C GLU A 157 -12.52 -11.02 13.18
N GLU A 158 -11.76 -11.05 12.08
CA GLU A 158 -10.47 -10.37 11.96
C GLU A 158 -10.60 -8.84 11.78
N PHE A 159 -11.71 -8.38 11.20
CA PHE A 159 -11.99 -6.96 11.01
C PHE A 159 -12.75 -6.38 12.22
N ASP A 160 -12.33 -5.22 12.70
CA ASP A 160 -13.03 -4.52 13.79
C ASP A 160 -14.37 -3.96 13.27
N GLU A 161 -15.48 -4.63 13.61
CA GLU A 161 -16.86 -4.26 13.24
C GLU A 161 -17.18 -2.77 13.46
N LYS A 162 -16.57 -2.13 14.48
CA LYS A 162 -16.93 -0.76 14.88
C LYS A 162 -16.16 0.32 14.14
N ARG A 163 -14.94 0.03 13.69
CA ARG A 163 -14.05 1.03 13.07
C ARG A 163 -13.80 0.76 11.59
N HIS A 164 -13.67 -0.50 11.22
CA HIS A 164 -13.31 -0.94 9.89
C HIS A 164 -14.05 -2.24 9.56
N PRO A 165 -15.37 -2.18 9.29
CA PRO A 165 -16.13 -3.38 8.97
C PRO A 165 -15.64 -4.01 7.66
N PHE A 166 -15.65 -5.34 7.63
CA PHE A 166 -15.45 -6.07 6.39
C PHE A 166 -16.66 -5.87 5.47
N ASP A 167 -16.46 -5.20 4.33
CA ASP A 167 -17.46 -5.11 3.27
C ASP A 167 -17.17 -6.11 2.13
N PRO A 168 -17.97 -7.17 1.96
CA PRO A 168 -17.84 -8.12 0.85
C PRO A 168 -18.03 -7.48 -0.54
N GLY A 169 -18.75 -6.36 -0.62
CA GLY A 169 -18.98 -5.61 -1.86
C GLY A 169 -17.76 -4.80 -2.31
N HIS A 170 -16.84 -4.50 -1.39
CA HIS A 170 -15.65 -3.74 -1.72
C HIS A 170 -14.67 -4.60 -2.56
N PRO A 171 -14.18 -4.12 -3.72
CA PRO A 171 -13.35 -4.92 -4.63
C PRO A 171 -12.14 -5.57 -3.94
N LEU A 172 -11.41 -4.82 -3.12
CA LEU A 172 -10.21 -5.34 -2.44
C LEU A 172 -10.50 -6.32 -1.29
N HIS A 173 -11.69 -6.25 -0.69
CA HIS A 173 -12.11 -7.15 0.38
C HIS A 173 -12.55 -8.49 -0.20
N SER A 174 -13.28 -8.46 -1.31
CA SER A 174 -13.67 -9.66 -2.05
C SER A 174 -12.47 -10.51 -2.53
N LEU A 175 -11.31 -9.87 -2.75
CA LEU A 175 -10.07 -10.56 -3.11
C LEU A 175 -9.45 -11.35 -1.95
N LEU A 176 -9.66 -10.93 -0.70
CA LEU A 176 -9.11 -11.63 0.47
C LEU A 176 -9.65 -13.05 0.59
N LEU A 177 -10.93 -13.25 0.23
CA LEU A 177 -11.56 -14.58 0.14
C LEU A 177 -10.84 -15.52 -0.82
N HIS A 178 -10.23 -14.96 -1.87
CA HIS A 178 -9.46 -15.70 -2.86
C HIS A 178 -7.98 -15.85 -2.46
N SER A 179 -7.61 -15.49 -1.21
CA SER A 179 -6.24 -15.45 -0.71
C SER A 179 -5.34 -14.44 -1.45
N ILE A 180 -5.93 -13.38 -2.02
CA ILE A 180 -5.23 -12.29 -2.72
C ILE A 180 -5.34 -11.02 -1.87
N GLY A 181 -4.21 -10.41 -1.55
CA GLY A 181 -4.17 -9.17 -0.77
C GLY A 181 -3.31 -8.10 -1.43
N VAL A 182 -3.59 -6.85 -1.06
CA VAL A 182 -2.83 -5.68 -1.51
C VAL A 182 -2.18 -5.01 -0.30
N HIS A 183 -0.92 -4.60 -0.41
CA HIS A 183 -0.26 -3.92 0.71
C HIS A 183 0.47 -2.65 0.24
N HIS A 184 -0.07 -1.49 0.60
CA HIS A 184 0.61 -0.20 0.48
C HIS A 184 0.19 0.76 1.60
N ALA A 185 0.97 1.81 1.80
CA ALA A 185 0.75 2.81 2.86
C ALA A 185 -0.61 3.55 2.79
N GLY A 186 -1.31 3.46 1.66
CA GLY A 186 -2.65 4.03 1.49
C GLY A 186 -3.80 3.20 2.08
N LEU A 187 -3.54 1.96 2.54
CA LEU A 187 -4.57 1.07 3.10
C LEU A 187 -4.60 1.12 4.63
N PRO A 188 -5.78 0.92 5.25
CA PRO A 188 -5.92 0.82 6.70
C PRO A 188 -4.96 -0.20 7.32
N ALA A 189 -4.52 0.05 8.55
CA ALA A 189 -3.61 -0.85 9.26
C ALA A 189 -4.24 -2.24 9.47
N VAL A 190 -5.55 -2.29 9.79
CA VAL A 190 -6.31 -3.54 9.98
C VAL A 190 -6.27 -4.39 8.71
N TYR A 191 -6.63 -3.82 7.55
CA TYR A 191 -6.55 -4.53 6.27
C TYR A 191 -5.14 -5.08 5.99
N ARG A 192 -4.09 -4.31 6.29
CA ARG A 192 -2.70 -4.73 6.06
C ARG A 192 -2.24 -5.88 6.96
N GLN A 193 -2.89 -6.11 8.10
CA GLN A 193 -2.58 -7.22 9.02
C GLN A 193 -3.20 -8.55 8.57
N VAL A 194 -4.37 -8.51 7.94
CA VAL A 194 -5.12 -9.68 7.43
C VAL A 194 -4.46 -10.31 6.18
N VAL A 195 -3.62 -9.55 5.49
CA VAL A 195 -3.06 -9.97 4.19
C VAL A 195 -1.92 -10.98 4.39
N GLU A 196 -2.18 -12.27 4.13
CA GLU A 196 -1.22 -13.36 4.46
C GLU A 196 -0.56 -14.11 3.27
N ARG A 197 -1.11 -14.11 2.04
CA ARG A 197 -0.80 -15.20 1.07
C ARG A 197 -0.19 -14.78 -0.28
N VAL A 198 -0.97 -14.22 -1.21
CA VAL A 198 -0.41 -13.54 -2.40
C VAL A 198 -0.60 -12.07 -2.23
N VAL A 199 0.51 -11.37 -2.07
CA VAL A 199 0.49 -9.95 -1.72
C VAL A 199 1.09 -9.15 -2.82
N VAL A 200 0.27 -8.33 -3.48
CA VAL A 200 0.81 -7.29 -4.35
C VAL A 200 1.14 -6.09 -3.50
N SER A 201 2.42 -5.74 -3.40
CA SER A 201 2.89 -4.71 -2.49
C SER A 201 3.84 -3.70 -3.11
N THR A 202 3.80 -2.48 -2.58
CA THR A 202 4.86 -1.50 -2.78
C THR A 202 6.11 -1.85 -1.96
N SER A 203 7.23 -1.19 -2.26
CA SER A 203 8.52 -1.37 -1.56
C SER A 203 8.44 -1.22 -0.03
N THR A 204 7.39 -0.58 0.51
CA THR A 204 7.15 -0.41 1.94
C THR A 204 7.05 -1.72 2.72
N LEU A 205 6.54 -2.81 2.12
CA LEU A 205 6.49 -4.11 2.79
C LEU A 205 7.90 -4.69 3.03
N ALA A 206 8.87 -4.34 2.17
CA ALA A 206 10.25 -4.81 2.29
C ALA A 206 10.98 -4.28 3.54
N LEU A 207 10.45 -3.23 4.20
CA LEU A 207 11.07 -2.56 5.34
C LEU A 207 10.43 -2.90 6.69
N GLY A 208 9.20 -3.43 6.74
CA GLY A 208 8.34 -3.23 7.92
C GLY A 208 7.61 -4.41 8.54
N ILE A 209 7.48 -5.57 7.88
CA ILE A 209 6.67 -6.68 8.43
C ILE A 209 7.38 -8.01 8.17
N ASN A 210 7.42 -8.88 9.18
CA ASN A 210 7.93 -10.24 9.09
C ASN A 210 6.92 -11.12 8.32
N MET A 211 6.78 -10.87 7.02
CA MET A 211 5.87 -11.60 6.14
C MET A 211 6.65 -12.65 5.33
N PRO A 212 6.71 -13.91 5.79
CA PRO A 212 7.54 -14.93 5.16
C PRO A 212 6.91 -15.42 3.84
N SER A 213 7.59 -15.23 2.70
CA SER A 213 7.17 -15.74 1.38
C SER A 213 8.17 -16.71 0.75
N LYS A 214 7.69 -17.83 0.17
CA LYS A 214 8.51 -18.81 -0.56
C LYS A 214 9.14 -18.17 -1.80
N THR A 215 8.33 -17.38 -2.49
CA THR A 215 8.71 -16.71 -3.73
C THR A 215 8.52 -15.21 -3.61
N SER A 216 9.41 -14.45 -4.24
CA SER A 216 9.14 -13.04 -4.47
C SER A 216 9.27 -12.72 -5.95
N VAL A 217 8.21 -12.10 -6.45
CA VAL A 217 8.03 -11.72 -7.83
C VAL A 217 8.30 -10.23 -7.96
N PHE A 218 9.14 -9.90 -8.91
CA PHE A 218 9.58 -8.56 -9.24
C PHE A 218 8.86 -8.08 -10.49
N ALA A 219 7.71 -7.44 -10.32
CA ALA A 219 7.15 -6.50 -11.28
C ALA A 219 7.71 -5.08 -11.04
N GLY A 220 8.99 -5.00 -10.64
CA GLY A 220 9.64 -3.91 -9.92
C GLY A 220 10.87 -4.41 -9.13
N ALA A 221 11.40 -3.71 -8.13
CA ALA A 221 12.52 -4.19 -7.29
C ALA A 221 12.06 -4.74 -5.92
N GLY A 222 12.81 -5.67 -5.29
CA GLY A 222 12.55 -6.11 -3.90
C GLY A 222 13.41 -7.30 -3.42
N ARG A 223 12.92 -8.06 -2.41
CA ARG A 223 13.63 -9.16 -1.68
C ARG A 223 12.90 -10.50 -1.79
N ALA A 224 13.61 -11.63 -1.63
CA ALA A 224 13.03 -12.98 -1.53
C ALA A 224 13.64 -13.84 -0.41
N GLY A 225 12.88 -14.82 0.08
CA GLY A 225 13.32 -15.92 0.95
C GLY A 225 12.84 -15.86 2.41
N ARG A 226 12.44 -17.02 2.96
CA ARG A 226 12.04 -17.18 4.38
C ARG A 226 13.20 -17.73 5.21
N ARG A 227 13.70 -16.94 6.17
CA ARG A 227 14.74 -17.41 7.11
C ARG A 227 14.19 -18.55 7.97
N GLY A 228 14.83 -19.72 7.90
CA GLY A 228 14.51 -20.89 8.75
C GLY A 228 13.37 -21.78 8.27
N PHE A 229 12.66 -21.42 7.19
CA PHE A 229 11.54 -22.23 6.65
C PHE A 229 11.88 -22.88 5.29
N ASP A 230 12.57 -22.15 4.42
CA ASP A 230 12.98 -22.69 3.12
C ASP A 230 14.49 -22.81 3.04
N LEU A 231 14.96 -23.90 2.44
CA LEU A 231 16.37 -24.10 2.10
C LEU A 231 16.82 -23.17 0.97
N ARG A 232 15.88 -22.64 0.16
CA ARG A 232 16.12 -21.79 -1.01
C ARG A 232 15.02 -20.74 -1.11
N GLY A 233 15.38 -19.49 -1.40
CA GLY A 233 14.42 -18.42 -1.73
C GLY A 233 14.33 -18.24 -3.24
N HIS A 234 13.12 -18.14 -3.78
CA HIS A 234 12.91 -18.00 -5.22
C HIS A 234 12.67 -16.54 -5.61
N ILE A 235 13.43 -16.07 -6.61
CA ILE A 235 13.29 -14.74 -7.21
C ILE A 235 12.78 -14.91 -8.64
N VAL A 236 11.66 -14.25 -8.96
CA VAL A 236 11.12 -14.24 -10.33
C VAL A 236 11.04 -12.80 -10.83
N PHE A 237 11.71 -12.48 -11.93
CA PHE A 237 11.57 -11.18 -12.59
C PHE A 237 10.44 -11.24 -13.62
N PHE A 238 9.40 -10.44 -13.41
CA PHE A 238 8.20 -10.43 -14.25
C PHE A 238 8.01 -9.07 -14.92
N GLY A 239 7.97 -9.07 -16.25
CA GLY A 239 7.81 -7.86 -17.04
C GLY A 239 8.97 -6.86 -16.93
N LEU A 240 10.20 -7.37 -16.74
CA LEU A 240 11.42 -6.57 -16.77
C LEU A 240 12.27 -6.95 -17.99
N PRO A 241 12.85 -5.96 -18.71
CA PRO A 241 13.75 -6.25 -19.82
C PRO A 241 14.98 -7.04 -19.38
N GLY A 242 15.47 -7.97 -20.21
CA GLY A 242 16.59 -8.85 -19.87
C GLY A 242 17.86 -8.08 -19.45
N LYS A 243 18.14 -6.96 -20.13
CA LYS A 243 19.25 -6.06 -19.77
C LYS A 243 19.14 -5.50 -18.35
N LYS A 244 17.92 -5.19 -17.88
CA LYS A 244 17.68 -4.70 -16.52
C LYS A 244 17.85 -5.83 -15.51
N VAL A 245 17.37 -7.03 -15.82
CA VAL A 245 17.54 -8.23 -14.99
C VAL A 245 19.02 -8.55 -14.78
N GLN A 246 19.83 -8.56 -15.85
CA GLN A 246 21.27 -8.80 -15.75
C GLN A 246 21.97 -7.77 -14.85
N ARG A 247 21.62 -6.48 -14.98
CA ARG A 247 22.15 -5.42 -14.11
C ARG A 247 21.73 -5.59 -12.65
N LEU A 248 20.50 -6.04 -12.38
CA LEU A 248 20.03 -6.27 -11.02
C LEU A 248 20.69 -7.49 -10.36
N LEU A 249 21.03 -8.52 -11.14
CA LEU A 249 21.72 -9.71 -10.65
C LEU A 249 23.20 -9.45 -10.31
N VAL A 250 23.86 -8.58 -11.09
CA VAL A 250 25.31 -8.30 -10.95
C VAL A 250 25.58 -6.97 -10.23
N GLY A 251 24.54 -6.16 -10.00
CA GLY A 251 24.69 -4.81 -9.46
C GLY A 251 25.29 -4.79 -8.06
N GLU A 252 26.25 -3.88 -7.86
CA GLU A 252 26.79 -3.61 -6.53
C GLU A 252 25.74 -2.91 -5.65
N LEU A 253 25.75 -3.23 -4.35
CA LEU A 253 24.90 -2.55 -3.39
C LEU A 253 25.27 -1.06 -3.35
N PRO A 254 24.28 -0.14 -3.37
CA PRO A 254 24.58 1.28 -3.25
C PRO A 254 25.33 1.53 -1.94
N ARG A 255 26.40 2.31 -2.02
CA ARG A 255 27.14 2.72 -0.83
C ARG A 255 26.23 3.58 0.02
N ILE A 256 26.18 3.29 1.32
CA ILE A 256 25.46 4.13 2.27
C ILE A 256 26.29 5.41 2.41
N GLU A 257 25.83 6.47 1.75
CA GLU A 257 26.41 7.80 1.85
C GLU A 257 25.64 8.58 2.92
N GLY A 258 26.36 9.16 3.88
CA GLY A 258 25.78 10.09 4.82
C GLY A 258 25.46 11.41 4.16
N SER A 259 24.27 11.93 4.41
CA SER A 259 23.94 13.33 4.17
C SER A 259 23.39 13.93 5.45
N VAL A 260 23.97 15.06 5.87
CA VAL A 260 23.40 15.89 6.93
C VAL A 260 23.06 17.22 6.28
N PRO A 261 21.86 17.38 5.71
CA PRO A 261 21.45 18.67 5.19
C PRO A 261 21.27 19.64 6.36
N MET A 262 22.02 20.75 6.37
CA MET A 262 21.64 21.90 7.19
C MET A 262 20.36 22.47 6.60
N THR A 263 19.34 22.67 7.44
CA THR A 263 18.06 23.27 7.03
C THR A 263 17.76 24.50 7.87
N ALA A 264 16.81 25.32 7.41
CA ALA A 264 16.40 26.51 8.15
C ALA A 264 15.78 26.10 9.50
N SER A 265 14.93 25.06 9.52
CA SER A 265 14.32 24.57 10.77
C SER A 265 15.32 23.92 11.72
N LEU A 266 16.37 23.26 11.22
CA LEU A 266 17.45 22.74 12.07
C LEU A 266 18.23 23.89 12.70
N THR A 267 18.58 24.91 11.90
CA THR A 267 19.29 26.10 12.36
C THR A 267 18.50 26.85 13.44
N LEU A 268 17.21 27.08 13.21
CA LEU A 268 16.31 27.74 14.17
C LEU A 268 16.26 26.96 15.50
N ARG A 269 16.07 25.63 15.44
CA ARG A 269 16.01 24.78 16.64
C ARG A 269 17.32 24.81 17.43
N LEU A 270 18.47 24.81 16.76
CA LEU A 270 19.78 24.88 17.41
C LEU A 270 19.94 26.22 18.16
N LEU A 271 19.54 27.33 17.53
CA LEU A 271 19.60 28.66 18.14
C LEU A 271 18.63 28.83 19.31
N MET A 272 17.39 28.35 19.16
CA MET A 272 16.41 28.34 20.26
C MET A 272 16.91 27.52 21.46
N LYS A 273 17.60 26.40 21.22
CA LYS A 273 18.21 25.61 22.30
C LYS A 273 19.41 26.32 22.94
N ALA A 274 20.16 27.13 22.19
CA ALA A 274 21.22 27.97 22.74
C ALA A 274 20.69 28.97 23.78
N GLN A 275 19.56 29.60 23.49
CA GLN A 275 18.97 30.64 24.35
C GLN A 275 18.46 30.14 25.70
N VAL A 276 17.98 28.90 25.78
CA VAL A 276 17.34 28.34 26.98
C VAL A 276 18.37 27.89 28.04
N LEU A 277 19.63 27.73 27.67
CA LEU A 277 20.62 27.11 28.54
C LEU A 277 21.59 28.16 29.15
N PRO A 278 21.47 28.49 30.46
CA PRO A 278 22.09 29.66 31.10
C PRO A 278 23.63 29.63 31.25
N GLN A 279 24.32 28.55 30.86
CA GLN A 279 25.80 28.42 30.87
C GLN A 279 26.32 27.64 29.65
N ALA A 280 25.55 27.62 28.57
CA ALA A 280 25.74 26.66 27.48
C ALA A 280 26.07 27.31 26.14
N GLU A 281 26.37 28.60 26.09
CA GLU A 281 26.87 29.20 24.84
C GLU A 281 28.07 28.39 24.32
N ASP A 282 29.01 28.03 25.20
CA ASP A 282 30.15 27.17 24.86
C ASP A 282 29.77 25.73 24.53
N SER A 283 28.76 25.13 25.18
CA SER A 283 28.39 23.73 24.93
C SER A 283 27.53 23.58 23.68
N VAL A 284 26.67 24.56 23.39
CA VAL A 284 25.85 24.63 22.19
C VAL A 284 26.69 25.06 21.00
N ALA A 285 27.59 26.03 21.14
CA ALA A 285 28.57 26.35 20.09
C ALA A 285 29.45 25.13 19.76
N ARG A 286 29.87 24.35 20.76
CA ARG A 286 30.58 23.07 20.54
C ARG A 286 29.69 22.01 19.87
N ALA A 287 28.42 21.91 20.25
CA ALA A 287 27.48 20.95 19.63
C ALA A 287 27.16 21.31 18.18
N VAL A 288 26.87 22.58 17.90
CA VAL A 288 26.69 23.13 16.55
C VAL A 288 27.98 22.95 15.74
N GLY A 289 29.13 23.29 16.32
CA GLY A 289 30.44 23.09 15.70
C GLY A 289 30.72 21.64 15.36
N ARG A 290 30.32 20.67 16.20
CA ARG A 290 30.43 19.24 15.91
C ARG A 290 29.48 18.79 14.80
N LEU A 291 28.23 19.27 14.82
CA LEU A 291 27.23 18.96 13.78
C LEU A 291 27.64 19.50 12.40
N THR A 292 28.22 20.70 12.35
CA THR A 292 28.70 21.31 11.09
C THR A 292 30.02 20.74 10.63
N SER A 293 30.94 20.40 11.54
CA SER A 293 32.30 19.96 11.20
C SER A 293 32.43 18.46 10.98
N CYS A 294 31.58 17.63 11.60
CA CYS A 294 31.66 16.17 11.52
C CYS A 294 30.28 15.53 11.27
N PRO A 295 29.69 15.74 10.09
CA PRO A 295 28.45 15.05 9.75
C PRO A 295 28.67 13.54 9.64
N PHE A 296 27.76 12.78 10.25
CA PHE A 296 27.80 11.33 10.24
C PHE A 296 27.85 10.77 8.81
N PHE A 297 28.78 9.85 8.55
CA PHE A 297 28.92 9.10 7.30
C PHE A 297 29.18 9.94 6.03
N CYS A 298 29.66 11.18 6.15
CA CYS A 298 30.01 12.05 5.00
C CYS A 298 31.46 12.57 5.08
N PRO A 299 32.47 11.72 4.80
CA PRO A 299 33.87 12.11 4.89
C PRO A 299 34.30 12.84 3.62
N SER A 300 33.95 14.13 3.50
CA SER A 300 34.53 14.99 2.48
C SER A 300 35.11 16.26 3.11
N PRO A 301 36.32 16.68 2.68
CA PRO A 301 36.98 17.87 3.21
C PRO A 301 36.22 19.17 2.94
N SER A 302 35.32 19.19 1.95
CA SER A 302 34.53 20.38 1.60
C SER A 302 33.28 20.55 2.47
N ILE A 303 32.81 19.47 3.11
CA ILE A 303 31.53 19.45 3.82
C ILE A 303 31.50 20.43 5.00
N PRO A 304 32.54 20.53 5.87
CA PRO A 304 32.54 21.51 6.95
C PRO A 304 32.35 22.95 6.46
N PHE A 305 33.00 23.30 5.35
CA PHE A 305 32.88 24.64 4.75
C PHE A 305 31.48 24.89 4.18
N GLN A 306 30.92 23.90 3.48
CA GLN A 306 29.56 23.98 2.94
C GLN A 306 28.52 24.11 4.06
N GLN A 307 28.63 23.30 5.11
CA GLN A 307 27.72 23.32 6.26
C GLN A 307 27.82 24.65 7.02
N ALA A 308 29.03 25.18 7.22
CA ALA A 308 29.22 26.50 7.83
C ALA A 308 28.59 27.61 6.99
N HIS A 309 28.76 27.57 5.66
CA HIS A 309 28.14 28.54 4.76
C HIS A 309 26.62 28.46 4.78
N LEU A 310 26.05 27.25 4.71
CA LEU A 310 24.61 27.03 4.81
C LEU A 310 24.05 27.49 6.16
N PHE A 311 24.74 27.19 7.26
CA PHE A 311 24.35 27.65 8.58
C PHE A 311 24.32 29.19 8.64
N GLN A 312 25.37 29.86 8.15
CA GLN A 312 25.40 31.33 8.09
C GLN A 312 24.29 31.90 7.21
N PHE A 313 24.03 31.28 6.06
CA PHE A 313 22.93 31.66 5.18
C PHE A 313 21.59 31.56 5.91
N PHE A 314 21.30 30.45 6.57
CA PHE A 314 20.04 30.26 7.29
C PHE A 314 19.90 31.17 8.50
N VAL A 315 20.98 31.43 9.25
CA VAL A 315 20.95 32.42 10.34
C VAL A 315 20.53 33.80 9.81
N ARG A 316 21.13 34.24 8.68
CA ARG A 316 20.79 35.52 8.05
C ARG A 316 19.35 35.54 7.54
N HIS A 317 18.92 34.45 6.91
CA HIS A 317 17.55 34.32 6.40
C HIS A 317 16.52 34.35 7.54
N LEU A 318 16.74 33.59 8.61
CA LEU A 318 15.85 33.56 9.78
C LEU A 318 15.79 34.91 10.50
N PHE A 319 16.89 35.66 10.52
CA PHE A 319 16.92 37.02 11.06
C PHE A 319 16.14 37.99 10.17
N ALA A 320 16.31 37.91 8.84
CA ALA A 320 15.59 38.75 7.89
C ALA A 320 14.08 38.53 7.91
N GLU A 321 13.63 37.30 8.13
CA GLU A 321 12.22 36.92 8.22
C GLU A 321 11.63 37.08 9.64
N GLY A 322 12.36 37.67 10.60
CA GLY A 322 11.82 37.94 11.95
C GLY A 322 11.63 36.71 12.84
N PHE A 323 12.27 35.58 12.52
CA PHE A 323 12.30 34.39 13.39
C PHE A 323 13.39 34.47 14.48
N LEU A 324 14.36 35.36 14.32
CA LEU A 324 15.45 35.61 15.27
C LEU A 324 15.57 37.11 15.55
N GLY A 325 15.68 37.52 16.82
CA GLY A 325 15.84 38.92 17.22
C GLY A 325 15.23 39.22 18.59
N PRO A 326 15.27 40.48 19.08
CA PRO A 326 14.63 40.89 20.34
C PRO A 326 13.10 40.88 20.27
N ALA A 327 12.53 40.98 19.07
CA ALA A 327 11.11 40.77 18.78
C ALA A 327 10.93 39.42 18.09
N VAL A 328 11.29 38.32 18.77
CA VAL A 328 11.00 36.97 18.24
C VAL A 328 9.49 36.88 18.05
N THR A 329 9.05 36.63 16.82
CA THR A 329 7.64 36.36 16.56
C THR A 329 7.23 35.07 17.29
N ASP A 330 6.06 35.04 17.94
CA ASP A 330 5.54 33.86 18.67
C ASP A 330 5.50 32.57 17.81
N TYR A 331 5.54 32.74 16.48
CA TYR A 331 5.53 31.67 15.50
C TYR A 331 6.86 30.91 15.36
N ALA A 332 7.99 31.43 15.86
CA ALA A 332 9.28 30.73 15.76
C ALA A 332 9.24 29.33 16.40
N GLY A 333 8.55 29.19 17.54
CA GLY A 333 8.32 27.90 18.18
C GLY A 333 7.44 26.95 17.34
N PHE A 334 6.42 27.48 16.66
CA PHE A 334 5.55 26.71 15.78
C PHE A 334 6.30 26.20 14.54
N VAL A 335 7.05 27.07 13.86
CA VAL A 335 7.85 26.69 12.67
C VAL A 335 8.90 25.63 13.02
N ALA A 336 9.55 25.79 14.18
CA ALA A 336 10.51 24.82 14.70
C ALA A 336 9.86 23.46 15.03
N HIS A 337 8.61 23.46 15.50
CA HIS A 337 7.88 22.24 15.80
C HIS A 337 7.52 21.47 14.53
N VAL A 338 6.99 22.14 13.51
CA VAL A 338 6.48 21.53 12.26
C VAL A 338 7.58 21.39 11.19
N TRP A 339 8.81 21.05 11.61
CA TRP A 339 10.00 21.02 10.75
C TRP A 339 9.90 20.03 9.58
N TRP A 340 9.08 18.98 9.69
CA TRP A 340 8.95 17.93 8.67
C TRP A 340 8.21 18.39 7.40
N VAL A 341 7.60 19.59 7.43
CA VAL A 341 6.86 20.17 6.31
C VAL A 341 7.69 21.26 5.60
N GLU A 342 8.98 21.45 5.96
CA GLU A 342 9.86 22.44 5.33
C GLU A 342 9.90 22.28 3.79
N PRO A 343 9.74 23.38 3.00
CA PRO A 343 9.66 24.79 3.38
C PRO A 343 8.25 25.33 3.71
N GLY A 344 7.22 24.47 3.66
CA GLY A 344 5.83 24.86 3.87
C GLY A 344 5.52 25.43 5.26
N ASN A 345 6.29 25.05 6.28
CA ASN A 345 6.19 25.63 7.63
C ASN A 345 6.53 27.14 7.64
N PHE A 346 7.58 27.56 6.92
CA PHE A 346 7.94 28.97 6.77
C PHE A 346 6.91 29.72 5.92
N ALA A 347 6.52 29.15 4.78
CA ALA A 347 5.52 29.75 3.89
C ALA A 347 4.19 30.02 4.60
N LEU A 348 3.73 29.08 5.43
CA LEU A 348 2.51 29.25 6.23
C LEU A 348 2.62 30.43 7.19
N VAL A 349 3.77 30.61 7.85
CA VAL A 349 3.95 31.71 8.79
C VAL A 349 4.12 33.06 8.07
N SER A 350 4.78 33.09 6.91
CA SER A 350 4.80 34.30 6.06
C SER A 350 3.38 34.71 5.62
N LEU A 351 2.47 33.74 5.38
CA LEU A 351 1.06 34.04 5.09
C LEU A 351 0.31 34.59 6.32
N LEU A 352 0.74 34.26 7.54
CA LEU A 352 0.12 34.69 8.80
C LEU A 352 0.65 36.03 9.31
N GLN A 353 1.93 36.35 9.15
CA GLN A 353 2.59 37.46 9.84
C GLN A 353 2.47 38.83 9.15
N GLU A 354 2.66 38.94 7.82
CA GLU A 354 2.93 40.28 7.24
C GLU A 354 2.21 40.62 5.92
N ARG A 355 1.46 39.70 5.31
CA ARG A 355 0.63 40.02 4.13
C ARG A 355 -0.83 39.61 4.24
N GLY A 356 -1.21 39.01 5.36
CA GLY A 356 -2.59 38.72 5.72
C GLY A 356 -3.46 38.21 4.58
N ILE A 357 -2.95 37.43 3.61
CA ILE A 357 -3.80 36.93 2.51
C ILE A 357 -4.91 36.07 3.12
N LEU A 358 -4.60 35.31 4.17
CA LEU A 358 -5.61 34.59 4.94
C LEU A 358 -6.56 35.54 5.67
N THR A 359 -6.05 36.62 6.26
CA THR A 359 -6.89 37.63 6.92
C THR A 359 -7.80 38.35 5.92
N GLU A 360 -7.31 38.72 4.74
CA GLU A 360 -8.05 39.31 3.62
C GLU A 360 -9.07 38.32 3.03
N LEU A 361 -8.68 37.06 2.83
CA LEU A 361 -9.58 35.98 2.39
C LEU A 361 -10.69 35.73 3.44
N CYS A 362 -10.35 35.76 4.73
CA CYS A 362 -11.30 35.57 5.82
C CYS A 362 -12.16 36.81 6.11
N GLN A 363 -11.71 38.01 5.73
CA GLN A 363 -12.51 39.25 5.78
C GLN A 363 -13.55 39.32 4.67
N GLY A 364 -13.47 38.43 3.66
CA GLY A 364 -14.37 38.41 2.52
C GLY A 364 -14.09 39.56 1.55
N PRO A 365 -14.68 39.55 0.34
CA PRO A 365 -14.48 40.62 -0.63
C PRO A 365 -14.92 41.98 -0.04
N PRO A 366 -14.11 43.05 -0.21
CA PRO A 366 -14.48 44.37 0.28
C PRO A 366 -15.76 44.85 -0.43
N MET A 367 -16.82 44.98 0.35
CA MET A 367 -18.17 45.41 0.00
C MET A 367 -18.97 44.50 -0.96
N ALA A 368 -20.02 43.96 -0.37
CA ALA A 368 -21.25 43.48 -0.98
C ALA A 368 -21.52 44.03 -2.40
N LEU A 369 -21.69 43.12 -3.36
CA LEU A 369 -22.55 43.38 -4.50
C LEU A 369 -23.89 43.92 -3.95
N PRO A 370 -24.41 45.05 -4.45
CA PRO A 370 -25.66 45.58 -3.94
C PRO A 370 -26.74 44.53 -4.14
N VAL A 371 -27.29 44.03 -3.04
CA VAL A 371 -28.49 43.22 -3.05
C VAL A 371 -29.57 44.09 -3.70
N ARG A 372 -30.05 43.67 -4.87
CA ARG A 372 -31.21 44.29 -5.52
C ARG A 372 -32.39 44.21 -4.55
N GLY A 373 -32.72 45.32 -3.90
CA GLY A 373 -33.95 45.48 -3.12
C GLY A 373 -33.72 45.86 -1.67
N ALA A 374 -33.28 47.10 -1.41
CA ALA A 374 -33.62 47.84 -0.19
C ALA A 374 -33.59 49.35 -0.49
N PRO A 375 -34.42 50.17 0.18
CA PRO A 375 -34.66 51.55 -0.22
C PRO A 375 -33.47 52.46 0.14
N GLN A 376 -33.20 53.43 -0.73
CA GLN A 376 -32.21 54.48 -0.50
C GLN A 376 -32.68 55.41 0.62
N GLU A 377 -31.93 55.50 1.71
CA GLU A 377 -31.92 56.69 2.56
C GLU A 377 -30.48 57.10 2.90
N GLU A 378 -30.19 58.33 2.46
CA GLU A 378 -29.29 59.33 3.03
C GLU A 378 -27.78 59.05 3.09
N ALA A 379 -27.12 59.43 1.99
CA ALA A 379 -25.74 59.89 2.00
C ALA A 379 -25.67 61.32 2.55
N GLN A 380 -25.01 61.52 3.70
CA GLN A 380 -24.42 62.80 4.09
C GLN A 380 -22.92 62.65 4.40
N VAL A 381 -22.15 62.97 3.36
CA VAL A 381 -20.92 63.78 3.30
C VAL A 381 -20.31 64.21 4.64
N LEU A 382 -19.00 63.92 4.79
CA LEU A 382 -17.88 64.80 5.23
C LEU A 382 -16.73 63.86 5.64
N GLY A 383 -15.49 63.92 5.18
CA GLY A 383 -14.71 64.89 4.44
C GLY A 383 -13.24 64.48 4.69
N GLY A 384 -12.44 64.34 3.63
CA GLY A 384 -11.19 63.60 3.66
C GLY A 384 -10.03 64.21 4.44
N ARG A 385 -8.97 63.40 4.59
CA ARG A 385 -7.57 63.84 4.56
C ARG A 385 -6.66 62.66 4.27
N ALA A 386 -6.25 62.56 3.01
CA ALA A 386 -5.13 61.75 2.58
C ALA A 386 -3.82 62.52 2.75
N ALA A 387 -2.80 61.80 3.19
CA ALA A 387 -1.40 61.86 2.77
C ALA A 387 -0.69 63.23 2.71
N SER A 388 0.27 63.41 3.63
CA SER A 388 1.59 63.95 3.28
C SER A 388 2.67 63.20 4.06
N SER A 389 3.56 62.52 3.34
CA SER A 389 4.99 62.46 3.66
C SER A 389 5.71 61.80 2.49
N ALA A 390 6.63 62.58 1.91
CA ALA A 390 7.81 62.09 1.22
C ALA A 390 8.82 61.58 2.25
#